data_AF-A0A3A4R095-F1
#
_entry.id   AF-A0A3A4R095-F1
#
_cell.length_a   1.000
_cell.length_b   1.000
_cell.length_c   1.000
_cell.angle_alpha   90.00
_cell.angle_beta   90.00
_cell.angle_gamma   90.00
#
_symmetry.space_group_name_H-M   'P 1'
#
loop_
_entity.id
_entity.type
_entity.pdbx_description
1 polymer ?
#
loop_
_entity_poly.entity_id
_entity_poly.type
_entity_poly.pdbx_seq_one_letter_code
_entity_poly.pdbx_strand_id
1 'polypeptide(L)'
;MEKQGRSGANNYESEFIGLISLLSNTALQQMGKIINPYTGTVSTHLEAARFTIDLLEMLKMKTAGNLSQKENDILTSYLSNLQMNYADTMKETGSSGKNSDTSASEESDIPDQVQNG
;
A
#
# COMPACT_ATOMS: atom_id res chain seq x y z
N MET A 1 -21.81 13.43 31.31
CA MET A 1 -21.15 13.42 29.99
C MET A 1 -19.68 13.74 30.23
N GLU A 2 -18.87 12.72 30.47
CA GLU A 2 -17.43 12.87 30.64
C GLU A 2 -16.82 13.13 29.27
N LYS A 3 -16.37 14.36 29.02
CA LYS A 3 -15.45 14.62 27.92
C LYS A 3 -14.11 13.99 28.31
N GLN A 4 -13.91 12.72 27.95
CA GLN A 4 -12.59 12.11 27.95
C GLN A 4 -11.69 13.00 27.08
N GLY A 5 -10.81 13.76 27.72
CA GLY A 5 -9.81 14.54 27.03
C GLY A 5 -8.90 13.58 26.28
N ARG A 6 -8.96 13.58 24.95
CA ARG A 6 -7.87 13.04 24.12
C ARG A 6 -6.61 13.78 24.56
N SER A 7 -5.70 13.11 25.28
CA SER A 7 -4.34 13.59 25.49
C SER A 7 -3.69 13.72 24.11
N GLY A 8 -3.77 14.90 23.50
CA GLY A 8 -3.52 15.10 22.08
C GLY A 8 -2.13 14.69 21.64
N ALA A 9 -1.08 15.05 22.40
CA ALA A 9 0.30 14.92 21.95
C ALA A 9 0.81 13.48 21.79
N ASN A 10 0.49 12.55 22.70
CA ASN A 10 0.98 11.17 22.63
C ASN A 10 0.22 10.31 21.60
N ASN A 11 -0.99 10.73 21.24
CA ASN A 11 -1.76 10.03 20.21
C ASN A 11 -1.20 10.35 18.81
N TYR A 12 -0.83 11.62 18.55
CA TYR A 12 -0.41 12.04 17.21
C TYR A 12 0.85 11.35 16.69
N GLU A 13 1.86 11.11 17.54
CA GLU A 13 3.05 10.34 17.15
C GLU A 13 2.66 8.91 16.74
N SER A 14 1.80 8.27 17.53
CA SER A 14 1.31 6.91 17.29
C SER A 14 0.52 6.82 15.99
N GLU A 15 -0.31 7.83 15.72
CA GLU A 15 -1.17 7.93 14.54
C GLU A 15 -0.35 8.24 13.28
N PHE A 16 0.70 9.07 13.39
CA PHE A 16 1.64 9.33 12.30
C PHE A 16 2.44 8.07 11.94
N ILE A 17 2.98 7.36 12.94
CA ILE A 17 3.63 6.06 12.73
C ILE A 17 2.65 5.05 12.11
N GLY A 18 1.40 5.07 12.55
CA GLY A 18 0.32 4.27 11.96
C GLY A 18 0.08 4.57 10.48
N LEU A 19 0.07 5.86 10.09
CA LEU A 19 -0.03 6.28 8.70
C LEU A 19 1.16 5.80 7.85
N ILE A 20 2.39 5.95 8.35
CA ILE A 20 3.59 5.45 7.66
C ILE A 20 3.50 3.94 7.44
N SER A 21 3.10 3.20 8.48
CA SER A 21 2.96 1.74 8.44
C SER A 21 1.89 1.31 7.44
N LEU A 22 0.75 2.01 7.39
CA LEU A 22 -0.32 1.77 6.43
C LEU A 22 0.17 1.95 4.99
N LEU A 23 0.80 3.09 4.69
CA LEU A 23 1.33 3.38 3.36
C LEU A 23 2.42 2.38 2.94
N SER A 24 3.30 2.00 3.87
CA SER A 24 4.31 0.98 3.60
C SER A 24 3.71 -0.38 3.26
N ASN A 25 2.71 -0.83 4.02
CA ASN A 25 2.07 -2.11 3.75
C ASN A 25 1.35 -2.10 2.40
N THR A 26 0.71 -0.97 2.04
CA THR A 26 0.12 -0.77 0.71
C THR A 26 1.17 -0.89 -0.40
N ALA A 27 2.33 -0.26 -0.25
CA ALA A 27 3.42 -0.36 -1.22
C ALA A 27 3.95 -1.79 -1.35
N LEU A 28 4.15 -2.51 -0.24
CA LEU A 28 4.58 -3.92 -0.23
C LEU A 28 3.55 -4.85 -0.89
N GLN A 29 2.27 -4.63 -0.65
CA GLN A 29 1.19 -5.35 -1.34
C GLN A 29 1.21 -5.07 -2.84
N GLN A 30 1.35 -3.80 -3.25
CA GLN A 30 1.48 -3.41 -4.65
C GLN A 30 2.74 -3.99 -5.31
N MET A 31 3.81 -4.26 -4.55
CA MET A 31 4.99 -4.97 -5.02
C MET A 31 4.84 -6.50 -5.04
N GLY A 32 3.67 -7.03 -4.68
CA GLY A 32 3.43 -8.47 -4.56
C GLY A 32 4.21 -9.14 -3.42
N LYS A 33 4.81 -8.37 -2.50
CA LYS A 33 5.56 -8.92 -1.35
C LYS A 33 4.64 -9.38 -0.20
N ILE A 34 3.37 -8.97 -0.23
CA ILE A 34 2.34 -9.38 0.73
C ILE A 34 1.12 -9.91 -0.06
N ILE A 35 0.60 -11.06 0.35
CA ILE A 35 -0.62 -11.64 -0.22
C ILE A 35 -1.81 -10.76 0.15
N ASN A 36 -2.69 -10.48 -0.82
CA ASN A 36 -3.96 -9.84 -0.52
C ASN A 36 -4.87 -10.83 0.25
N PRO A 37 -5.24 -10.57 1.52
CA PRO A 37 -6.01 -11.52 2.32
C PRO A 37 -7.46 -11.70 1.84
N TYR A 38 -7.96 -10.79 0.99
CA TYR A 38 -9.33 -10.84 0.46
C TYR A 38 -9.41 -11.60 -0.85
N THR A 39 -8.41 -11.46 -1.73
CA THR A 39 -8.39 -12.14 -3.04
C THR A 39 -7.56 -13.42 -3.02
N GLY A 40 -6.65 -13.58 -2.06
CA GLY A 40 -5.67 -14.67 -2.03
C GLY A 40 -4.61 -14.59 -3.14
N THR A 41 -4.61 -13.51 -3.93
CA THR A 41 -3.72 -13.34 -5.08
C THR A 41 -2.53 -12.45 -4.75
N VAL A 42 -1.40 -12.74 -5.38
CA VAL A 42 -0.21 -11.87 -5.43
C VAL A 42 -0.21 -11.22 -6.79
N SER A 43 -0.47 -9.91 -6.84
CA SER A 43 -0.48 -9.14 -8.09
C SER A 43 0.48 -7.95 -7.96
N THR A 44 1.44 -7.88 -8.87
CA THR A 44 2.48 -6.85 -8.86
C THR A 44 2.06 -5.66 -9.71
N HIS A 45 1.93 -4.50 -9.08
CA HIS A 45 1.55 -3.22 -9.66
C HIS A 45 2.65 -2.18 -9.36
N LEU A 46 3.77 -2.26 -10.07
CA LEU A 46 4.96 -1.44 -9.79
C LEU A 46 4.70 0.08 -9.92
N GLU A 47 3.84 0.52 -10.84
CA GLU A 47 3.52 1.95 -10.96
C GLU A 47 2.81 2.47 -9.70
N ALA A 48 1.84 1.71 -9.19
CA ALA A 48 1.14 2.04 -7.95
C ALA A 48 2.09 2.01 -6.74
N ALA A 49 2.98 1.01 -6.67
CA ALA A 49 4.00 0.94 -5.62
C ALA A 49 4.91 2.17 -5.62
N ARG A 50 5.38 2.60 -6.79
CA ARG A 50 6.20 3.79 -6.95
C ARG A 50 5.47 5.03 -6.47
N PHE A 51 4.22 5.22 -6.88
CA PHE A 51 3.42 6.35 -6.43
C PHE A 51 3.29 6.40 -4.91
N THR A 52 3.08 5.26 -4.25
CA THR A 52 3.01 5.19 -2.79
C THR A 52 4.35 5.52 -2.12
N ILE A 53 5.48 5.11 -2.71
CA ILE A 53 6.83 5.48 -2.24
C ILE A 53 7.06 6.98 -2.39
N ASP A 54 6.69 7.56 -3.55
CA ASP A 54 6.79 9.00 -3.80
C ASP A 54 5.92 9.80 -2.82
N LEU A 55 4.76 9.26 -2.40
CA LEU A 55 3.91 9.87 -1.37
C LEU A 55 4.60 9.90 0.01
N LEU A 56 5.27 8.81 0.41
CA LEU A 56 6.04 8.76 1.65
C LEU A 56 7.25 9.71 1.60
N GLU A 57 7.93 9.81 0.47
CA GLU A 57 9.01 10.77 0.26
C GLU A 57 8.49 12.21 0.33
N MET A 58 7.35 12.50 -0.30
CA MET A 58 6.67 13.79 -0.21
C MET A 58 6.31 14.12 1.23
N LEU A 59 5.77 13.17 2.01
CA LEU A 59 5.47 13.34 3.43
C LEU A 59 6.73 13.72 4.20
N LYS A 60 7.85 13.01 3.99
CA LYS A 60 9.14 13.34 4.63
C LYS A 60 9.56 14.78 4.33
N MET A 61 9.45 15.21 3.07
CA MET A 61 9.80 16.58 2.67
C MET A 61 8.86 17.64 3.27
N LYS A 62 7.54 17.41 3.21
CA LYS A 62 6.53 18.38 3.67
C LYS A 62 6.46 18.49 5.19
N THR A 63 6.89 17.47 5.92
CA THR A 63 6.87 17.45 7.40
C THR A 63 8.24 17.74 8.01
N ALA A 64 9.27 18.00 7.20
CA ALA A 64 10.60 18.34 7.67
C ALA A 64 10.58 19.50 8.69
N GLY A 65 11.29 19.32 9.80
CA GLY A 65 11.30 20.27 10.93
C GLY A 65 10.13 20.13 11.91
N ASN A 66 9.09 19.37 11.57
CA ASN A 66 7.96 19.07 12.46
C ASN A 66 8.01 17.65 13.07
N LEU A 67 8.89 16.79 12.57
CA LEU A 67 9.03 15.40 13.04
C LEU A 67 9.91 15.31 14.29
N SER A 68 9.51 14.46 15.23
CA SER A 68 10.40 13.96 16.27
C SER A 68 11.54 13.15 15.64
N GLN A 69 12.66 12.99 16.35
CA GLN A 69 13.77 12.16 15.88
C GLN A 69 13.31 10.74 15.55
N LYS A 70 12.46 10.18 16.42
CA LYS A 70 11.89 8.84 16.26
C LYS A 70 11.00 8.74 15.03
N GLU A 71 10.11 9.71 14.79
CA GLU A 71 9.27 9.75 13.60
C GLU A 71 10.09 9.81 12.31
N ASN A 72 11.12 10.67 12.30
CA ASN A 72 12.02 10.81 11.16
C ASN A 72 12.82 9.53 10.88
N ASP A 73 13.31 8.87 11.93
CA ASP A 73 14.08 7.62 11.81
C ASP A 73 13.21 6.48 11.30
N ILE A 74 11.98 6.36 11.83
CA ILE A 74 11.00 5.38 11.35
C ILE A 74 10.67 5.65 9.88
N LEU A 75 10.27 6.87 9.52
CA LEU A 75 9.93 7.21 8.13
C LEU A 75 11.10 6.93 7.17
N THR A 76 12.32 7.27 7.57
CA THR A 76 13.52 7.03 6.75
C THR A 76 13.82 5.54 6.58
N SER A 77 13.68 4.75 7.65
CA SER A 77 13.87 3.30 7.61
C SER A 77 12.88 2.63 6.67
N TYR A 78 11.59 2.98 6.80
CA TYR A 78 10.52 2.47 5.94
C TYR A 78 10.75 2.85 4.47
N LEU A 79 11.07 4.11 4.19
CA LEU A 79 11.34 4.57 2.81
C LEU A 79 12.52 3.80 2.19
N SER A 80 13.62 3.63 2.94
CA SER A 80 14.80 2.90 2.47
C SER A 80 14.49 1.43 2.17
N ASN A 81 13.73 0.77 3.06
CA ASN A 81 13.31 -0.61 2.87
C ASN A 81 12.41 -0.76 1.63
N LEU A 82 11.46 0.14 1.43
CA LEU A 82 10.56 0.11 0.27
C LEU A 82 11.31 0.34 -1.04
N GLN A 83 12.26 1.28 -1.08
CA GLN A 83 13.08 1.54 -2.27
C GLN A 83 13.92 0.32 -2.66
N MET A 84 14.49 -0.39 -1.67
CA MET A 84 15.22 -1.63 -1.91
C MET A 84 14.30 -2.72 -2.47
N ASN A 85 13.16 -2.97 -1.81
CA ASN A 85 12.17 -3.94 -2.30
C ASN A 85 11.68 -3.60 -3.71
N TYR A 86 11.44 -2.32 -4.01
CA TYR A 86 11.00 -1.86 -5.32
C TYR A 86 12.05 -2.16 -6.39
N ALA A 87 13.32 -1.85 -6.12
CA ALA A 87 14.41 -2.12 -7.05
C ALA A 87 14.57 -3.62 -7.32
N ASP A 88 14.40 -4.46 -6.29
CA ASP A 88 14.47 -5.92 -6.42
C ASP A 88 13.27 -6.46 -7.22
N THR A 89 12.04 -6.04 -6.90
CA THR A 89 10.84 -6.41 -7.67
C THR A 89 10.91 -5.93 -9.13
N MET A 90 11.49 -4.75 -9.39
CA MET A 90 11.68 -4.25 -10.76
C MET A 90 12.62 -5.16 -11.57
N LYS A 91 13.68 -5.70 -10.95
CA LYS A 91 14.59 -6.66 -11.59
C LYS A 91 13.91 -8.02 -11.82
N GLU A 92 13.12 -8.48 -10.84
CA GLU A 92 12.36 -9.74 -10.92
C GLU A 92 11.35 -9.70 -12.07
N THR A 93 10.56 -8.61 -12.16
CA THR A 93 9.54 -8.42 -13.21
C THR A 93 10.13 -8.21 -14.60
N GLY A 94 11.25 -7.48 -14.70
CA GLY A 94 11.98 -7.30 -15.97
C GLY A 94 12.60 -8.59 -16.52
N SER A 95 12.82 -9.59 -15.66
CA SER A 95 13.37 -10.91 -16.04
C SER A 95 12.28 -11.95 -16.36
N SER A 96 11.01 -11.66 -16.05
CA SER A 96 9.88 -12.58 -16.17
C SER A 96 8.74 -11.96 -16.97
N GLY A 97 9.02 -11.59 -18.23
CA GLY A 97 8.00 -11.08 -19.15
C GLY A 97 7.03 -12.17 -19.63
N LYS A 98 5.95 -12.44 -18.89
CA LYS A 98 4.60 -12.79 -19.41
C LYS A 98 3.61 -13.10 -18.29
N ASN A 99 2.41 -12.55 -18.46
CA ASN A 99 1.11 -12.96 -17.93
C ASN A 99 0.79 -12.63 -16.46
N SER A 100 0.02 -11.55 -16.25
CA SER A 100 -1.27 -11.65 -15.54
C SER A 100 -2.08 -10.35 -15.66
N ASP A 101 -2.38 -9.93 -16.90
CA ASP A 101 -3.64 -9.21 -17.14
C ASP A 101 -4.72 -10.28 -17.31
N THR A 102 -5.28 -10.76 -16.21
CA THR A 102 -6.62 -11.35 -16.26
C THR A 102 -7.57 -10.25 -15.86
N SER A 103 -7.90 -9.39 -16.82
CA SER A 103 -9.15 -8.65 -16.82
C SER A 103 -10.27 -9.68 -16.75
N ALA A 104 -10.92 -9.82 -15.59
CA ALA A 104 -12.21 -10.48 -15.49
C ALA A 104 -13.25 -9.58 -16.15
N SER A 105 -13.30 -9.62 -17.48
CA SER A 105 -14.48 -9.28 -18.27
C SER A 105 -15.27 -10.56 -18.50
N GLU A 106 -16.17 -10.90 -17.58
CA GLU A 106 -17.24 -11.87 -17.82
C GLU A 106 -18.55 -11.26 -17.31
N GLU A 107 -19.04 -10.31 -18.09
CA GLU A 107 -20.47 -10.06 -18.25
C GLU A 107 -20.96 -11.03 -19.34
N SER A 108 -21.58 -12.14 -18.94
CA SER A 108 -22.58 -12.92 -19.73
C SER A 108 -22.92 -14.22 -19.00
N ASP A 109 -24.10 -14.27 -18.39
CA ASP A 109 -25.06 -15.38 -18.54
C ASP A 109 -26.22 -15.16 -17.56
N ILE A 110 -27.20 -14.36 -17.99
CA ILE A 110 -28.57 -14.50 -17.47
C ILE A 110 -29.22 -15.56 -18.36
N PRO A 111 -29.55 -16.77 -17.85
CA PRO A 111 -30.34 -17.70 -18.64
C PRO A 111 -31.77 -17.18 -18.74
N ASP A 112 -32.13 -16.78 -19.95
CA ASP A 112 -33.49 -16.55 -20.38
C ASP A 112 -34.23 -17.90 -20.40
N GLN A 113 -35.07 -18.16 -19.39
CA GLN A 113 -36.05 -19.26 -19.39
C GLN A 113 -37.38 -18.74 -18.85
N VAL A 114 -38.11 -18.04 -19.73
CA VAL A 114 -39.57 -18.04 -19.75
C VAL A 114 -40.07 -19.27 -20.51
N GLN A 115 -41.25 -19.78 -20.11
CA GLN A 115 -42.02 -20.95 -20.58
C GLN A 115 -41.64 -22.30 -19.94
N ASN A 116 -42.54 -23.15 -19.44
CA ASN A 116 -44.00 -23.24 -19.54
C ASN A 116 -44.50 -24.26 -18.48
N GLY A 117 -45.75 -24.16 -18.02
CA GLY A 117 -46.42 -25.20 -17.21
C GLY A 117 -47.45 -24.67 -16.24
#